data_AF-Q2NTV8-F1
#
_entry.id   AF-Q2NTV8-F1
#
_cell.length_a   1.000
_cell.length_b   1.000
_cell.length_c   1.000
_cell.angle_alpha   90.00
_cell.angle_beta   90.00
_cell.angle_gamma   90.00
#
_symmetry.space_group_name_H-M   'P 1'
#
loop_
_entity.id
_entity.type
_entity.pdbx_description
1 polymer ?
#
loop_
_entity_poly.entity_id
_entity_poly.type
_entity_poly.pdbx_seq_one_letter_code
_entity_poly.pdbx_strand_id
1 'polypeptide(L)'
;MTKIIAYKGFNADLTCRGYQFEIGKTYQHERAVEVCSSDFHACEYPLDVFNYDEPANHRFAEVEVSGDIAHEAGSSKLASSTITIKKALSLHQMVGRAVECIASKIDKSAEQTIIEGDGSAADVSGVGSVAASLGAQGKAKAAEGSAIVLCYRNSEGDIIHIRASKIGDNGVKLDTWYVLNANGEFEEDDG
;
A
#
# COMPACT_ATOMS: atom_id res chain seq x y z
N MET A 1 -17.51 8.93 -19.62
CA MET A 1 -16.88 7.67 -20.04
C MET A 1 -15.67 7.42 -19.16
N THR A 2 -15.56 6.24 -18.57
CA THR A 2 -14.41 5.85 -17.75
C THR A 2 -13.18 5.66 -18.64
N LYS A 3 -12.04 6.19 -18.19
CA LYS A 3 -10.74 6.03 -18.84
C LYS A 3 -9.77 5.45 -17.83
N ILE A 4 -9.06 4.39 -18.22
CA ILE A 4 -8.10 3.70 -17.34
C ILE A 4 -6.75 3.68 -18.04
N ILE A 5 -5.70 4.02 -17.27
CA ILE A 5 -4.32 3.81 -17.71
C ILE A 5 -3.95 2.35 -17.42
N ALA A 6 -3.54 1.64 -18.45
CA ALA A 6 -3.15 0.24 -18.39
C ALA A 6 -1.89 0.00 -19.22
N TYR A 7 -1.43 -1.24 -19.25
CA TYR A 7 -0.19 -1.65 -19.88
C TYR A 7 -0.45 -2.85 -20.77
N LYS A 8 0.14 -2.85 -21.96
CA LYS A 8 -0.09 -3.89 -22.96
C LYS A 8 1.22 -4.36 -23.58
N GLY A 9 1.33 -5.67 -23.76
CA GLY A 9 2.34 -6.31 -24.60
C GLY A 9 1.83 -6.52 -26.04
N PHE A 10 2.78 -6.51 -26.96
CA PHE A 10 2.60 -6.73 -28.40
C PHE A 10 3.75 -7.58 -28.92
N ASN A 11 3.55 -8.21 -30.07
CA ASN A 11 4.65 -8.77 -30.85
C ASN A 11 5.67 -7.69 -31.21
N ALA A 12 6.88 -8.09 -31.60
CA ALA A 12 7.97 -7.17 -31.94
C ALA A 12 7.61 -6.14 -33.04
N ASP A 13 6.69 -6.50 -33.93
CA ASP A 13 6.16 -5.67 -35.01
C ASP A 13 4.94 -4.81 -34.60
N LEU A 14 4.61 -4.74 -33.31
CA LEU A 14 3.40 -4.10 -32.75
C LEU A 14 2.07 -4.73 -33.22
N THR A 15 2.10 -6.01 -33.60
CA THR A 15 0.86 -6.76 -33.83
C THR A 15 0.35 -7.44 -32.57
N CYS A 16 -0.96 -7.69 -32.52
CA CYS A 16 -1.59 -8.56 -31.53
C CYS A 16 -2.90 -9.12 -32.12
N ARG A 17 -3.04 -10.45 -32.16
CA ARG A 17 -4.25 -11.17 -32.63
C ARG A 17 -4.81 -10.67 -33.98
N GLY A 18 -3.94 -10.45 -34.97
CA GLY A 18 -4.35 -10.02 -36.32
C GLY A 18 -4.60 -8.52 -36.49
N TYR A 19 -4.37 -7.71 -35.45
CA TYR A 19 -4.38 -6.25 -35.53
C TYR A 19 -2.96 -5.69 -35.53
N GLN A 20 -2.72 -4.72 -36.42
CA GLN A 20 -1.52 -3.88 -36.41
C GLN A 20 -1.79 -2.61 -35.61
N PHE A 21 -0.97 -2.36 -34.59
CA PHE A 21 -1.05 -1.15 -33.78
C PHE A 21 0.09 -0.17 -34.10
N GLU A 22 -0.17 1.10 -33.82
CA GLU A 22 0.80 2.19 -33.93
C GLU A 22 0.76 3.04 -32.66
N ILE A 23 1.93 3.50 -32.22
CA ILE A 23 2.04 4.44 -31.11
C ILE A 23 1.35 5.77 -31.49
N GLY A 24 0.57 6.32 -30.57
CA GLY A 24 -0.19 7.55 -30.72
C GLY A 24 -1.58 7.37 -31.35
N LYS A 25 -1.95 6.16 -31.77
CA LYS A 25 -3.25 5.88 -32.42
C LYS A 25 -4.27 5.31 -31.46
N THR A 26 -5.54 5.52 -31.81
CA THR A 26 -6.72 4.99 -31.12
C THR A 26 -7.44 4.00 -32.02
N TYR A 27 -7.90 2.90 -31.43
CA TYR A 27 -8.61 1.82 -32.11
C TYR A 27 -9.89 1.48 -31.35
N GLN A 28 -10.93 1.10 -32.10
CA GLN A 28 -12.26 0.80 -31.57
C GLN A 28 -12.86 -0.42 -32.26
N HIS A 29 -13.73 -1.15 -31.56
CA HIS A 29 -14.63 -2.14 -32.15
C HIS A 29 -16.01 -2.11 -31.47
N GLU A 30 -17.03 -2.60 -32.17
CA GLU A 30 -18.43 -2.62 -31.70
C GLU A 30 -18.89 -3.99 -31.20
N ARG A 31 -18.00 -4.99 -31.23
CA ARG A 31 -18.29 -6.33 -30.68
C ARG A 31 -18.37 -6.28 -29.15
N ALA A 32 -19.17 -7.18 -28.57
CA ALA A 32 -19.29 -7.33 -27.12
C ALA A 32 -17.92 -7.60 -26.48
N VAL A 33 -17.64 -6.89 -25.38
CA VAL A 33 -16.36 -6.99 -24.68
C VAL A 33 -16.38 -8.15 -23.70
N GLU A 34 -15.49 -9.11 -23.90
CA GLU A 34 -15.31 -10.30 -23.09
C GLU A 34 -13.82 -10.53 -22.81
N VAL A 35 -13.51 -10.82 -21.54
CA VAL A 35 -12.14 -11.16 -21.15
C VAL A 35 -11.74 -12.47 -21.83
N CYS A 36 -10.63 -12.42 -22.58
CA CYS A 36 -9.98 -13.50 -23.31
C CYS A 36 -10.45 -13.81 -24.75
N SER A 37 -11.60 -13.35 -25.24
CA SER A 37 -12.11 -13.87 -26.53
C SER A 37 -11.77 -13.06 -27.78
N SER A 38 -11.61 -11.74 -27.79
CA SER A 38 -11.20 -11.02 -29.04
C SER A 38 -10.75 -9.56 -28.89
N ASP A 39 -10.71 -9.03 -27.67
CA ASP A 39 -10.73 -7.58 -27.47
C ASP A 39 -9.35 -6.99 -27.13
N PHE A 40 -9.31 -5.68 -26.95
CA PHE A 40 -8.09 -4.97 -26.59
C PHE A 40 -7.72 -5.22 -25.13
N HIS A 41 -6.95 -6.29 -24.91
CA HIS A 41 -6.49 -6.69 -23.58
C HIS A 41 -5.30 -5.85 -23.11
N ALA A 42 -5.34 -5.47 -21.84
CA ALA A 42 -4.26 -4.80 -21.11
C ALA A 42 -4.29 -5.21 -19.62
N CYS A 43 -3.27 -4.85 -18.87
CA CYS A 43 -3.20 -5.02 -17.41
C CYS A 43 -3.10 -3.66 -16.73
N GLU A 44 -3.85 -3.42 -15.66
CA GLU A 44 -3.72 -2.20 -14.85
C GLU A 44 -2.41 -2.18 -14.06
N TYR A 45 -1.90 -3.36 -13.65
CA TYR A 45 -0.57 -3.48 -13.06
C TYR A 45 0.47 -3.82 -14.14
N PRO A 46 1.54 -3.01 -14.32
CA PRO A 46 2.45 -3.17 -15.46
C PRO A 46 3.13 -4.53 -15.57
N LEU A 47 3.59 -5.11 -14.45
CA LEU A 47 4.37 -6.34 -14.50
C LEU A 47 3.52 -7.59 -14.71
N ASP A 48 2.20 -7.51 -14.51
CA ASP A 48 1.29 -8.63 -14.81
C ASP A 48 1.25 -8.93 -16.31
N VAL A 49 1.60 -7.95 -17.17
CA VAL A 49 1.76 -8.17 -18.61
C VAL A 49 2.76 -9.30 -18.90
N PHE A 50 3.80 -9.47 -18.06
CA PHE A 50 4.83 -10.48 -18.27
C PHE A 50 4.36 -11.92 -18.04
N ASN A 51 3.19 -12.12 -17.42
CA ASN A 51 2.55 -13.43 -17.35
C ASN A 51 2.00 -13.89 -18.71
N TYR A 52 1.85 -12.97 -19.67
CA TYR A 52 1.25 -13.22 -20.98
C TYR A 52 2.23 -12.96 -22.12
N ASP A 53 3.04 -11.92 -22.01
CA ASP A 53 3.97 -11.46 -23.04
C ASP A 53 5.40 -11.45 -22.48
N GLU A 54 6.25 -12.38 -22.93
CA GLU A 54 7.61 -12.51 -22.40
C GLU A 54 8.46 -11.26 -22.67
N PRO A 55 9.18 -10.73 -21.66
CA PRO A 55 9.97 -9.50 -21.78
C PRO A 55 11.00 -9.46 -22.91
N ALA A 56 11.54 -10.62 -23.29
CA ALA A 56 12.65 -10.71 -24.25
C ALA A 56 12.21 -10.48 -25.70
N ASN A 57 11.00 -10.88 -26.05
CA ASN A 57 10.54 -10.94 -27.44
C ASN A 57 9.32 -10.04 -27.73
N HIS A 58 8.77 -9.38 -26.71
CA HIS A 58 7.61 -8.51 -26.84
C HIS A 58 7.96 -7.05 -26.63
N ARG A 59 7.10 -6.18 -27.18
CA ARG A 59 7.14 -4.73 -26.96
C ARG A 59 6.02 -4.32 -26.04
N PHE A 60 6.27 -3.32 -25.20
CA PHE A 60 5.32 -2.87 -24.20
C PHE A 60 4.94 -1.41 -24.42
N ALA A 61 3.70 -1.06 -24.07
CA ALA A 61 3.22 0.30 -24.13
C ALA A 61 2.32 0.63 -22.92
N GLU A 62 2.34 1.90 -22.53
CA GLU A 62 1.26 2.49 -21.75
C GLU A 62 0.08 2.74 -22.70
N VAL A 63 -1.10 2.32 -22.28
CA VAL A 63 -2.32 2.45 -23.05
C VAL A 63 -3.41 3.14 -22.23
N GLU A 64 -4.30 3.85 -22.91
CA GLU A 64 -5.52 4.39 -22.32
C GLU A 64 -6.69 3.60 -22.89
N VAL A 65 -7.39 2.87 -22.02
CA VAL A 65 -8.58 2.09 -22.40
C VAL A 65 -9.85 2.82 -22.00
N SER A 66 -10.90 2.67 -22.81
CA SER A 66 -12.21 3.29 -22.59
C SER A 66 -13.31 2.54 -23.36
N GLY A 67 -14.54 3.06 -23.32
CA GLY A 67 -15.71 2.42 -23.89
C GLY A 67 -16.28 1.38 -22.93
N ASP A 68 -16.66 0.23 -23.46
CA ASP A 68 -17.04 -0.93 -22.65
C ASP A 68 -15.77 -1.57 -22.10
N ILE A 69 -15.76 -1.90 -20.81
CA ILE A 69 -14.59 -2.46 -20.12
C ILE A 69 -15.04 -3.66 -19.28
N ALA A 70 -14.37 -4.80 -19.47
CA ALA A 70 -14.55 -6.00 -18.66
C ALA A 70 -13.25 -6.32 -17.89
N HIS A 71 -13.36 -6.58 -16.59
CA HIS A 71 -12.24 -6.96 -15.73
C HIS A 71 -12.23 -8.47 -15.49
N GLU A 72 -11.04 -9.06 -15.47
CA GLU A 72 -10.83 -10.43 -15.03
C GLU A 72 -10.89 -10.49 -13.49
N ALA A 73 -11.75 -11.33 -12.94
CA ALA A 73 -11.89 -11.44 -11.49
C ALA A 73 -10.58 -11.91 -10.84
N GLY A 74 -10.08 -11.16 -9.86
CA GLY A 74 -8.87 -11.50 -9.11
C GLY A 74 -7.55 -11.22 -9.84
N SER A 75 -7.58 -10.45 -10.93
CA SER A 75 -6.43 -10.14 -11.78
C SER A 75 -6.45 -8.66 -12.17
N SER A 76 -5.29 -8.09 -12.53
CA SER A 76 -5.24 -6.71 -13.04
C SER A 76 -5.60 -6.62 -14.53
N LYS A 77 -5.90 -7.77 -15.15
CA LYS A 77 -6.21 -7.87 -16.57
C LYS A 77 -7.62 -7.36 -16.87
N LEU A 78 -7.73 -6.61 -17.95
CA LEU A 78 -8.98 -6.11 -18.49
C LEU A 78 -9.02 -6.27 -20.00
N ALA A 79 -10.22 -6.10 -20.56
CA ALA A 79 -10.50 -5.97 -21.97
C ALA A 79 -11.33 -4.70 -22.19
N SER A 80 -11.14 -4.02 -23.33
CA SER A 80 -11.94 -2.83 -23.67
C SER A 80 -12.33 -2.77 -25.14
N SER A 81 -13.42 -2.04 -25.43
CA SER A 81 -13.85 -1.78 -26.81
C SER A 81 -13.05 -0.66 -27.48
N THR A 82 -12.41 0.23 -26.71
CA THR A 82 -11.51 1.29 -27.21
C THR A 82 -10.15 1.22 -26.52
N ILE A 83 -9.07 1.36 -27.29
CA ILE A 83 -7.71 1.46 -26.78
C ILE A 83 -6.93 2.55 -27.53
N THR A 84 -6.16 3.35 -26.80
CA THR A 84 -5.19 4.29 -27.36
C THR A 84 -3.78 3.87 -26.93
N ILE A 85 -2.88 3.68 -27.89
CA ILE A 85 -1.49 3.31 -27.61
C ILE A 85 -0.71 4.59 -27.32
N LYS A 86 -0.47 4.94 -26.05
CA LYS A 86 0.01 6.29 -25.68
C LYS A 86 1.50 6.46 -25.96
N LYS A 87 2.31 5.54 -25.47
CA LYS A 87 3.77 5.56 -25.59
C LYS A 87 4.33 4.15 -25.48
N ALA A 88 5.40 3.89 -26.23
CA ALA A 88 6.22 2.71 -26.00
C ALA A 88 6.95 2.83 -24.65
N LEU A 89 7.12 1.70 -23.97
CA LEU A 89 7.83 1.59 -22.71
C LEU A 89 9.00 0.61 -22.84
N SER A 90 10.16 1.00 -22.33
CA SER A 90 11.26 0.06 -22.07
C SER A 90 10.98 -0.79 -20.83
N LEU A 91 11.70 -1.92 -20.67
CA LEU A 91 11.59 -2.74 -19.45
C LEU A 91 11.91 -1.94 -18.18
N HIS A 92 12.90 -1.05 -18.23
CA HIS A 92 13.19 -0.13 -17.12
C HIS A 92 11.99 0.77 -16.77
N GLN A 93 11.31 1.30 -17.79
CA GLN A 93 10.12 2.13 -17.56
C GLN A 93 8.93 1.30 -17.06
N MET A 94 8.76 0.05 -17.51
CA MET A 94 7.75 -0.88 -16.96
C MET A 94 7.96 -1.11 -15.46
N VAL A 95 9.20 -1.35 -15.04
CA VAL A 95 9.56 -1.48 -13.62
C VAL A 95 9.27 -0.19 -12.85
N GLY A 96 9.64 0.97 -13.40
CA GLY A 96 9.33 2.27 -12.79
C GLY A 96 7.83 2.48 -12.58
N ARG A 97 7.00 2.15 -13.58
CA ARG A 97 5.54 2.21 -13.48
C ARG A 97 4.99 1.26 -12.41
N ALA A 98 5.61 0.11 -12.22
CA ALA A 98 5.18 -0.86 -11.21
C ALA A 98 5.41 -0.33 -9.80
N VAL A 99 6.57 0.32 -9.57
CA VAL A 99 6.88 1.02 -8.33
C VAL A 99 5.89 2.16 -8.09
N GLU A 100 5.59 2.97 -9.11
CA GLU A 100 4.57 4.03 -9.03
C GLU A 100 3.18 3.49 -8.65
N CYS A 101 2.74 2.37 -9.25
CA CYS A 101 1.47 1.71 -8.94
C CYS A 101 1.41 1.18 -7.50
N ILE A 102 2.51 0.68 -6.95
CA ILE A 102 2.55 0.24 -5.54
C ILE A 102 2.54 1.48 -4.64
N ALA A 103 3.37 2.46 -4.94
CA ALA A 103 3.51 3.69 -4.15
C ALA A 103 2.21 4.53 -4.10
N SER A 104 1.34 4.44 -5.11
CA SER A 104 0.03 5.10 -5.11
C SER A 104 -1.02 4.39 -4.24
N LYS A 105 -0.85 3.09 -3.97
CA LYS A 105 -1.73 2.29 -3.10
C LYS A 105 -1.34 2.39 -1.62
N ILE A 106 -0.15 2.91 -1.32
CA ILE A 106 0.27 3.17 0.05
C ILE A 106 -0.57 4.33 0.58
N ASP A 107 -1.27 4.10 1.70
CA ASP A 107 -1.96 5.16 2.41
C ASP A 107 -0.94 6.11 3.03
N LYS A 108 -0.74 7.26 2.37
CA LYS A 108 0.16 8.32 2.83
C LYS A 108 -0.49 9.21 3.89
N SER A 109 -1.76 8.98 4.21
CA SER A 109 -2.51 9.70 5.25
C SER A 109 -2.43 9.01 6.61
N ALA A 110 -1.91 7.78 6.67
CA ALA A 110 -1.42 7.22 7.93
C ALA A 110 -0.29 8.13 8.44
N GLU A 111 -0.63 9.09 9.29
CA GLU A 111 0.36 9.89 9.99
C GLU A 111 1.29 8.93 10.71
N GLN A 112 2.58 8.96 10.37
CA GLN A 112 3.57 8.70 11.40
C GLN A 112 3.41 9.84 12.41
N THR A 113 2.54 9.65 13.39
CA THR A 113 2.46 10.58 14.52
C THR A 113 3.71 10.36 15.35
N ILE A 114 4.80 11.04 15.00
CA ILE A 114 5.97 11.15 15.86
C ILE A 114 5.56 12.14 16.95
N ILE A 115 5.12 11.62 18.10
CA ILE A 115 4.85 12.42 19.28
C ILE A 115 6.21 12.70 19.93
N GLU A 116 6.78 13.85 19.61
CA GLU A 116 8.04 14.35 20.18
C GLU A 116 7.73 15.33 21.31
N GLY A 117 8.42 15.20 22.44
CA GLY A 117 8.32 16.14 23.57
C GLY A 117 7.91 15.48 24.89
N ASP A 118 7.93 16.29 25.96
CA ASP A 118 7.55 15.88 27.30
C ASP A 118 6.03 15.63 27.38
N GLY A 119 5.61 14.54 28.02
CA GLY A 119 4.19 14.17 28.14
C GLY A 119 3.60 13.42 26.94
N SER A 120 4.44 12.78 26.12
CA SER A 120 3.99 12.02 24.94
C SER A 120 3.08 10.83 25.31
N ALA A 121 1.99 10.63 24.57
CA ALA A 121 0.99 9.59 24.84
C ALA A 121 0.86 8.59 23.68
N ALA A 122 1.10 7.31 23.94
CA ALA A 122 0.94 6.23 22.95
C ALA A 122 -0.34 5.41 23.20
N ASP A 123 -1.23 5.33 22.21
CA ASP A 123 -2.49 4.57 22.27
C ASP A 123 -2.55 3.56 21.13
N VAL A 124 -2.86 2.30 21.42
CA VAL A 124 -3.17 1.29 20.41
C VAL A 124 -4.47 0.55 20.76
N SER A 125 -5.45 0.63 19.84
CA SER A 125 -6.76 -0.02 19.97
C SER A 125 -6.85 -1.37 19.23
N GLY A 126 -5.82 -1.74 18.46
CA GLY A 126 -5.74 -3.02 17.75
C GLY A 126 -5.23 -4.17 18.62
N VAL A 127 -5.54 -5.41 18.23
CA VAL A 127 -5.08 -6.65 18.88
C VAL A 127 -3.64 -6.98 18.45
N GLY A 128 -2.82 -7.50 19.35
CA GLY A 128 -1.44 -7.91 19.05
C GLY A 128 -0.47 -6.75 18.81
N SER A 129 -0.84 -5.55 19.28
CA SER A 129 -0.07 -4.31 19.12
C SER A 129 0.72 -3.96 20.38
N VAL A 130 1.66 -3.03 20.28
CA VAL A 130 2.41 -2.50 21.42
C VAL A 130 2.39 -0.97 21.41
N ALA A 131 1.85 -0.34 22.44
CA ALA A 131 1.97 1.10 22.66
C ALA A 131 3.27 1.40 23.42
N ALA A 132 4.20 2.15 22.81
CA ALA A 132 5.47 2.50 23.44
C ALA A 132 5.63 4.02 23.51
N SER A 133 5.78 4.56 24.73
CA SER A 133 6.14 5.96 24.97
C SER A 133 7.43 6.02 25.77
N LEU A 134 8.52 6.44 25.11
CA LEU A 134 9.89 6.40 25.66
C LEU A 134 10.45 7.81 25.96
N GLY A 135 9.60 8.83 25.79
CA GLY A 135 9.86 10.23 26.13
C GLY A 135 9.80 10.49 27.63
N ALA A 136 10.15 11.70 28.06
CA ALA A 136 10.02 12.09 29.46
C ALA A 136 8.54 12.23 29.84
N GLN A 137 8.18 11.69 31.01
CA GLN A 137 6.79 11.69 31.51
C GLN A 137 5.80 11.09 30.50
N GLY A 138 6.25 10.15 29.68
CA GLY A 138 5.42 9.51 28.68
C GLY A 138 4.38 8.59 29.32
N LYS A 139 3.22 8.48 28.67
CA LYS A 139 2.16 7.55 29.04
C LYS A 139 1.74 6.64 27.90
N ALA A 140 1.23 5.46 28.25
CA ALA A 140 0.82 4.46 27.29
C ALA A 140 -0.46 3.76 27.73
N LYS A 141 -1.29 3.42 26.75
CA LYS A 141 -2.53 2.66 26.91
C LYS A 141 -2.66 1.68 25.74
N ALA A 142 -3.21 0.51 26.01
CA ALA A 142 -3.49 -0.46 24.96
C ALA A 142 -4.77 -1.26 25.23
N ALA A 143 -5.39 -1.75 24.16
CA ALA A 143 -6.54 -2.64 24.21
C ALA A 143 -6.17 -4.08 24.63
N GLU A 144 -7.18 -4.92 24.86
CA GLU A 144 -6.98 -6.34 25.18
C GLU A 144 -6.17 -7.08 24.09
N GLY A 145 -5.28 -7.97 24.53
CA GLY A 145 -4.41 -8.74 23.63
C GLY A 145 -3.19 -7.96 23.11
N SER A 146 -2.94 -6.76 23.63
CA SER A 146 -1.79 -5.91 23.30
C SER A 146 -0.87 -5.70 24.51
N ALA A 147 0.16 -4.87 24.38
CA ALA A 147 1.11 -4.56 25.44
C ALA A 147 1.48 -3.07 25.48
N ILE A 148 2.08 -2.64 26.58
CA ILE A 148 2.65 -1.30 26.75
C ILE A 148 4.14 -1.35 27.06
N VAL A 149 4.89 -0.30 26.68
CA VAL A 149 6.30 -0.07 27.07
C VAL A 149 6.48 1.39 27.49
N LEU A 150 7.06 1.61 28.66
CA LEU A 150 7.28 2.94 29.25
C LEU A 150 8.67 3.10 29.82
N CYS A 151 9.13 4.35 29.91
CA CYS A 151 10.38 4.74 30.55
C CYS A 151 10.15 5.73 31.69
N TYR A 152 10.93 5.61 32.76
CA TYR A 152 11.07 6.65 33.78
C TYR A 152 12.46 7.29 33.66
N ARG A 153 12.50 8.62 33.73
CA ARG A 153 13.72 9.43 33.69
C ARG A 153 13.86 10.29 34.95
N ASN A 154 15.09 10.55 35.38
CA ASN A 154 15.36 11.49 36.46
C ASN A 154 15.32 12.95 35.96
N SER A 155 15.56 13.93 36.85
CA SER A 155 15.54 15.37 36.52
C SER A 155 16.63 15.80 35.53
N GLU A 156 17.71 15.04 35.40
CA GLU A 156 18.79 15.28 34.43
C GLU A 156 18.48 14.67 33.06
N GLY A 157 17.38 13.93 32.93
CA GLY A 157 16.96 13.26 31.71
C GLY A 157 17.51 11.85 31.51
N ASP A 158 18.28 11.32 32.48
CA ASP A 158 18.80 9.95 32.43
C ASP A 158 17.68 8.94 32.51
N ILE A 159 17.75 7.88 31.69
CA ILE A 159 16.81 6.75 31.75
C ILE A 159 17.17 5.91 32.97
N ILE A 160 16.26 5.83 33.94
CA ILE A 160 16.43 5.02 35.16
C ILE A 160 15.74 3.67 35.01
N HIS A 161 14.53 3.66 34.43
CA HIS A 161 13.77 2.43 34.21
C HIS A 161 13.16 2.39 32.82
N ILE A 162 13.08 1.19 32.26
CA ILE A 162 12.24 0.82 31.13
C ILE A 162 11.50 -0.45 31.50
N ARG A 163 10.19 -0.51 31.22
CA ARG A 163 9.38 -1.69 31.54
C ARG A 163 8.32 -1.93 30.48
N ALA A 164 8.09 -3.21 30.20
CA ALA A 164 7.04 -3.69 29.31
C ALA A 164 6.05 -4.59 30.07
N SER A 165 4.79 -4.55 29.69
CA SER A 165 3.80 -5.52 30.17
C SER A 165 2.71 -5.75 29.13
N LYS A 166 2.24 -6.99 29.03
CA LYS A 166 0.99 -7.30 28.33
C LYS A 166 -0.18 -6.75 29.16
N ILE A 167 -1.22 -6.34 28.45
CA ILE A 167 -2.49 -6.02 29.08
C ILE A 167 -3.04 -7.28 29.75
N GLY A 168 -3.44 -7.17 31.03
CA GLY A 168 -3.85 -8.26 31.91
C GLY A 168 -2.72 -8.84 32.78
N ASP A 169 -1.45 -8.55 32.47
CA ASP A 169 -0.31 -8.97 33.27
C ASP A 169 0.19 -7.82 34.17
N ASN A 170 0.85 -8.16 35.28
CA ASN A 170 1.49 -7.20 36.20
C ASN A 170 0.57 -6.07 36.72
N GLY A 171 -0.74 -6.31 36.77
CA GLY A 171 -1.73 -5.33 37.23
C GLY A 171 -2.12 -4.27 36.18
N VAL A 172 -1.63 -4.38 34.94
CA VAL A 172 -1.93 -3.42 33.85
C VAL A 172 -3.28 -3.76 33.21
N LYS A 173 -4.25 -2.85 33.33
CA LYS A 173 -5.60 -2.99 32.81
C LYS A 173 -5.69 -2.53 31.36
N LEU A 174 -6.63 -3.11 30.60
CA LEU A 174 -6.96 -2.64 29.26
C LEU A 174 -7.51 -1.21 29.32
N ASP A 175 -7.33 -0.46 28.24
CA ASP A 175 -7.93 0.87 28.03
C ASP A 175 -7.69 1.86 29.18
N THR A 176 -6.62 1.65 29.95
CA THR A 176 -6.19 2.49 31.08
C THR A 176 -4.82 3.09 30.77
N TRP A 177 -4.65 4.39 31.04
CA TRP A 177 -3.37 5.08 30.87
C TRP A 177 -2.43 4.75 32.02
N TYR A 178 -1.18 4.45 31.67
CA TYR A 178 -0.11 4.22 32.64
C TYR A 178 1.09 5.12 32.37
N VAL A 179 1.74 5.51 33.47
CA VAL A 179 3.10 6.04 33.51
C VAL A 179 4.01 5.04 34.24
N LEU A 180 5.33 5.21 34.11
CA LEU A 180 6.30 4.46 34.92
C LEU A 180 6.82 5.36 36.03
N ASN A 181 6.70 4.91 37.28
CA ASN A 181 7.15 5.69 38.43
C ASN A 181 8.66 5.50 38.72
N ALA A 182 9.16 6.22 39.74
CA ALA A 182 10.58 6.20 40.12
C ALA A 182 11.11 4.85 40.63
N ASN A 183 10.22 3.90 40.95
CA ASN A 183 10.58 2.54 41.34
C ASN A 183 10.50 1.55 40.16
N GLY A 184 10.12 2.03 38.96
CA GLY A 184 9.94 1.20 37.78
C GLY A 184 8.62 0.42 37.80
N GLU A 185 7.62 0.89 38.52
CA GLU A 185 6.28 0.28 38.58
C GLU A 185 5.28 1.07 37.72
N PHE A 186 4.30 0.35 37.16
CA PHE A 186 3.22 0.99 36.41
C PHE A 186 2.26 1.67 37.37
N GLU A 187 1.95 2.94 37.12
CA GLU A 187 1.01 3.75 37.90
C GLU A 187 -0.08 4.28 36.96
N GLU A 188 -1.35 4.11 37.37
CA GLU A 188 -2.50 4.60 36.60
C GLU A 188 -2.50 6.13 36.57
N ASP A 189 -2.72 6.69 35.39
CA ASP A 189 -2.74 8.14 35.16
C ASP A 189 -4.12 8.56 34.65
N ASP A 190 -4.92 9.19 35.52
CA ASP A 190 -6.30 9.58 35.22
C ASP A 190 -6.41 10.94 34.47
N GLY A 191 -5.29 11.54 34.03
CA GLY A 191 -5.23 12.83 33.33
C GLY A 191 -4.47 12.83 32.01
#